data_AF-A0A352B8I2-F1
#
_entry.id   AF-A0A352B8I2-F1
#
_cell.length_a   1.000
_cell.length_b   1.000
_cell.length_c   1.000
_cell.angle_alpha   90.00
_cell.angle_beta   90.00
_cell.angle_gamma   90.00
#
_symmetry.space_group_name_H-M   'P 1'
#
loop_
_entity.id
_entity.type
_entity.pdbx_description
1 polymer ?
#
loop_
_entity_poly.entity_id
_entity_poly.type
_entity_poly.pdbx_seq_one_letter_code
_entity_poly.pdbx_strand_id
1 'polypeptide(L)'
;MFEFDKLCKEYETLTYDERRLTLSSLSDIVLPAIEKVTHGTESFELLVLASCAADGKLSVEEYSLFKDATGMDFSYDAAEDLIKNVKGKNLFDAADVVVDTFGTINPDVKAAMVSFCLCLCSADNKVTLKERAFIKKLIRQ
;
A
#
# COMPACT_ATOMS: atom_id res chain seq x y z
N MET A 1 -3.32 -19.82 1.08
CA MET A 1 -4.65 -19.17 1.05
C MET A 1 -5.18 -18.96 2.46
N PHE A 2 -5.32 -20.03 3.27
CA PHE A 2 -5.73 -19.91 4.68
C PHE A 2 -4.89 -18.92 5.49
N GLU A 3 -3.55 -19.01 5.44
CA GLU A 3 -2.65 -18.06 6.13
C GLU A 3 -2.85 -16.60 5.67
N PHE A 4 -3.09 -16.38 4.38
CA PHE A 4 -3.36 -15.05 3.85
C PHE A 4 -4.71 -14.52 4.32
N ASP A 5 -5.74 -15.37 4.34
CA ASP A 5 -7.06 -14.96 4.82
C ASP A 5 -7.05 -14.70 6.34
N LYS A 6 -6.20 -15.41 7.09
CA LYS A 6 -5.94 -15.14 8.51
C LYS A 6 -5.22 -13.80 8.69
N LEU A 7 -4.18 -13.54 7.90
CA LEU A 7 -3.45 -12.27 7.91
C LEU A 7 -4.39 -11.09 7.63
N CYS A 8 -5.23 -11.17 6.60
CA CYS A 8 -6.22 -10.12 6.33
C CYS A 8 -7.12 -9.87 7.55
N LYS A 9 -7.60 -10.92 8.22
CA LYS A 9 -8.43 -10.79 9.42
C LYS A 9 -7.69 -10.11 10.57
N GLU A 10 -6.41 -10.38 10.74
CA GLU A 10 -5.58 -9.73 11.76
C GLU A 10 -5.54 -8.21 11.50
N TYR A 11 -5.30 -7.77 10.26
CA TYR A 11 -5.33 -6.35 9.88
C TYR A 11 -6.73 -5.70 9.96
N GLU A 12 -7.77 -6.43 9.60
CA GLU A 12 -9.18 -6.00 9.73
C GLU A 12 -9.56 -5.72 11.20
N THR A 13 -8.91 -6.40 12.16
CA THR A 13 -9.20 -6.25 13.60
C THR A 13 -8.43 -5.11 14.29
N LEU A 14 -7.46 -4.50 13.61
CA LEU A 14 -6.67 -3.40 14.19
C LEU A 14 -7.54 -2.18 14.47
N THR A 15 -7.24 -1.48 15.55
CA THR A 15 -7.76 -0.13 15.81
C THR A 15 -7.05 0.91 14.93
N TYR A 16 -7.62 2.13 14.84
CA TYR A 16 -6.98 3.22 14.11
C TYR A 16 -5.54 3.48 14.59
N ASP A 17 -5.33 3.53 15.92
CA ASP A 17 -4.01 3.78 16.51
C ASP A 17 -3.02 2.64 16.20
N GLU A 18 -3.46 1.38 16.31
CA GLU A 18 -2.63 0.23 15.97
C GLU A 18 -2.27 0.21 14.47
N ARG A 19 -3.20 0.57 13.58
CA ARG A 19 -2.90 0.72 12.15
C ARG A 19 -1.88 1.82 11.90
N ARG A 20 -2.07 2.99 12.52
CA ARG A 20 -1.15 4.12 12.38
C ARG A 20 0.26 3.74 12.85
N LEU A 21 0.39 3.11 14.01
CA LEU A 21 1.68 2.63 14.52
C LEU A 21 2.31 1.57 13.62
N THR A 22 1.49 0.66 13.07
CA THR A 22 1.93 -0.37 12.12
C THR A 22 2.45 0.26 10.84
N LEU A 23 1.69 1.18 10.24
CA LEU A 23 2.11 1.91 9.04
C LEU A 23 3.36 2.76 9.28
N SER A 24 3.46 3.42 10.44
CA SER A 24 4.67 4.17 10.81
C SER A 24 5.90 3.24 10.88
N SER A 25 5.77 2.10 11.56
CA SER A 25 6.86 1.12 11.69
C SER A 25 7.27 0.54 10.33
N LEU A 26 6.30 0.28 9.45
CA LEU A 26 6.57 -0.17 8.09
C LEU A 26 7.23 0.93 7.25
N SER A 27 6.83 2.19 7.44
CA SER A 27 7.44 3.34 6.77
C SER A 27 8.91 3.52 7.16
N ASP A 28 9.26 3.29 8.42
CA ASP A 28 10.66 3.33 8.88
C ASP A 28 11.56 2.31 8.17
N ILE A 29 10.99 1.22 7.64
CA ILE A 29 11.71 0.23 6.83
C ILE A 29 11.75 0.65 5.36
N VAL A 30 10.62 1.13 4.84
CA VAL A 30 10.43 1.39 3.41
C VAL A 30 11.10 2.70 2.98
N LEU A 31 10.88 3.81 3.69
CA LEU A 31 11.36 5.13 3.27
C LEU A 31 12.89 5.19 3.07
N PRO A 32 13.74 4.63 3.96
CA PRO A 32 15.18 4.67 3.75
C PRO A 32 15.66 3.82 2.55
N ALA A 33 14.88 2.81 2.13
CA ALA A 33 15.18 2.06 0.93
C ALA A 33 14.84 2.86 -0.32
N ILE A 34 13.75 3.61 -0.26
CA ILE A 34 13.23 4.43 -1.33
C ILE A 34 14.13 5.63 -1.63
N GLU A 35 14.66 6.29 -0.60
CA GLU A 35 15.63 7.39 -0.76
C GLU A 35 16.92 7.00 -1.50
N LYS A 36 17.25 5.70 -1.53
CA LYS A 36 18.45 5.17 -2.19
C LYS A 36 18.26 4.89 -3.67
N VAL A 37 17.04 5.02 -4.19
CA VAL A 37 16.69 4.70 -5.57
C VAL A 37 16.27 5.97 -6.31
N THR A 38 16.74 6.14 -7.54
CA THR A 38 16.29 7.24 -8.42
C THR A 38 14.80 7.09 -8.69
N HIS A 39 14.02 8.15 -8.49
CA HIS A 39 12.55 8.13 -8.54
C HIS A 39 11.88 7.25 -7.48
N GLY A 40 12.53 7.07 -6.33
CA GLY A 40 11.98 6.29 -5.23
C GLY A 40 10.65 6.86 -4.72
N THR A 41 10.59 8.17 -4.44
CA THR A 41 9.38 8.80 -3.88
C THR A 41 8.19 8.61 -4.80
N GLU A 42 8.36 8.83 -6.10
CA GLU A 42 7.33 8.63 -7.11
C GLU A 42 6.90 7.15 -7.20
N SER A 43 7.84 6.22 -7.00
CA SER A 43 7.54 4.78 -6.94
C SER A 43 6.72 4.42 -5.70
N PHE A 44 6.99 5.06 -4.56
CA PHE A 44 6.19 4.88 -3.35
C PHE A 44 4.79 5.44 -3.50
N GLU A 45 4.67 6.66 -4.02
CA GLU A 45 3.39 7.30 -4.30
C GLU A 45 2.56 6.41 -5.23
N LEU A 46 3.16 5.86 -6.28
CA LEU A 46 2.51 4.91 -7.18
C LEU A 46 1.98 3.67 -6.44
N LEU A 47 2.77 3.12 -5.50
CA LEU A 47 2.35 1.97 -4.70
C LEU A 47 1.17 2.29 -3.78
N VAL A 48 1.21 3.43 -3.11
CA VAL A 48 0.14 3.90 -2.21
C VAL A 48 -1.14 4.11 -3.03
N LEU A 49 -1.03 4.81 -4.16
CA LEU A 49 -2.16 5.02 -5.08
C LEU A 49 -2.72 3.70 -5.60
N ALA A 50 -1.88 2.74 -5.97
CA ALA A 50 -2.33 1.41 -6.39
C ALA A 50 -3.07 0.67 -5.29
N SER A 51 -2.70 0.87 -4.02
CA SER A 51 -3.36 0.25 -2.87
C SER A 51 -4.76 0.84 -2.67
N CYS A 52 -4.87 2.17 -2.66
CA CYS A 52 -6.15 2.88 -2.57
C CYS A 52 -7.04 2.69 -3.81
N ALA A 53 -6.45 2.44 -4.99
CA ALA A 53 -7.18 2.19 -6.22
C ALA A 53 -7.73 0.75 -6.32
N ALA A 54 -7.29 -0.17 -5.45
CA ALA A 54 -7.53 -1.59 -5.63
C ALA A 54 -9.02 -1.97 -5.56
N ASP A 55 -9.79 -1.32 -4.71
CA ASP A 55 -11.24 -1.48 -4.64
C ASP A 55 -11.99 -0.59 -5.66
N GLY A 56 -11.34 0.51 -6.09
CA GLY A 56 -11.75 1.51 -7.06
C GLY A 56 -12.08 2.89 -6.46
N LYS A 57 -11.81 3.12 -5.16
CA LYS A 57 -12.13 4.38 -4.48
C LYS A 57 -11.10 4.67 -3.38
N LEU A 58 -10.54 5.87 -3.37
CA LEU A 58 -9.85 6.38 -2.19
C LEU A 58 -10.89 6.94 -1.21
N SER A 59 -10.93 6.40 0.00
CA SER A 59 -11.66 6.98 1.12
C SER A 59 -10.86 8.08 1.82
N VAL A 60 -11.56 9.00 2.50
CA VAL A 60 -10.92 10.06 3.30
C VAL A 60 -10.15 9.44 4.48
N GLU A 61 -10.64 8.33 5.00
CA GLU A 61 -10.05 7.56 6.09
C GLU A 61 -8.70 6.96 5.69
N GLU A 62 -8.60 6.32 4.52
CA GLU A 62 -7.33 5.78 3.99
C GLU A 62 -6.31 6.89 3.75
N TYR A 63 -6.75 8.01 3.18
CA TYR A 63 -5.87 9.15 2.92
C TYR A 63 -5.33 9.76 4.21
N SER A 64 -6.21 9.97 5.20
CA SER A 64 -5.84 10.56 6.49
C SER A 64 -4.89 9.63 7.24
N LEU A 65 -5.19 8.32 7.26
CA LEU A 65 -4.34 7.32 7.89
C LEU A 65 -2.94 7.26 7.25
N PHE A 66 -2.86 7.31 5.92
CA PHE A 66 -1.60 7.38 5.20
C PHE A 66 -0.78 8.62 5.60
N LYS A 67 -1.42 9.79 5.59
CA LYS A 67 -0.77 11.06 5.92
C LYS A 67 -0.28 11.08 7.37
N ASP A 68 -1.09 10.59 8.30
CA ASP A 68 -0.77 10.52 9.73
C ASP A 68 0.36 9.54 10.07
N ALA A 69 0.53 8.50 9.25
CA ALA A 69 1.54 7.47 9.44
C ALA A 69 2.87 7.78 8.76
N THR A 70 2.84 8.41 7.59
CA THR A 70 4.03 8.64 6.76
C THR A 70 4.52 10.09 6.79
N GLY A 71 3.65 11.04 7.16
CA GLY A 71 3.93 12.47 7.06
C GLY A 71 3.92 13.02 5.62
N MET A 72 3.66 12.18 4.61
CA MET A 72 3.59 12.60 3.21
C MET A 72 2.19 13.08 2.85
N ASP A 73 2.13 14.10 1.99
CA ASP A 73 0.90 14.74 1.55
C ASP A 73 0.95 14.95 0.03
N PHE A 74 0.38 14.01 -0.73
CA PHE A 74 0.35 14.06 -2.19
C PHE A 74 -0.94 14.70 -2.76
N SER A 75 -1.72 15.38 -1.91
CA SER A 75 -3.05 15.96 -2.21
C SER A 75 -4.13 14.91 -2.49
N TYR A 76 -5.22 14.95 -1.70
CA TYR A 76 -6.36 14.05 -1.86
C TYR A 76 -6.98 14.16 -3.25
N ASP A 77 -7.14 15.38 -3.75
CA ASP A 77 -7.76 15.62 -5.07
C ASP A 77 -6.92 15.02 -6.20
N ALA A 78 -5.58 15.14 -6.11
CA ALA A 78 -4.67 14.57 -7.11
C ALA A 78 -4.71 13.04 -7.08
N ALA A 79 -4.78 12.45 -5.88
CA ALA A 79 -4.91 11.01 -5.71
C ALA A 79 -6.26 10.48 -6.23
N GLU A 80 -7.36 11.16 -5.91
CA GLU A 80 -8.70 10.80 -6.35
C GLU A 80 -8.82 10.89 -7.89
N ASP A 81 -8.29 11.95 -8.48
CA ASP A 81 -8.26 12.14 -9.93
C ASP A 81 -7.39 11.09 -10.63
N LEU A 82 -6.25 10.72 -10.06
CA LEU A 82 -5.43 9.63 -10.58
C LEU A 82 -6.19 8.31 -10.56
N ILE A 83 -6.87 7.96 -9.47
CA ILE A 83 -7.66 6.73 -9.36
C ILE A 83 -8.79 6.70 -10.39
N LYS A 84 -9.47 7.84 -10.63
CA LYS A 84 -10.55 7.96 -11.64
C LYS A 84 -10.03 7.80 -13.08
N ASN A 85 -8.83 8.31 -13.37
CA ASN A 85 -8.30 8.40 -14.73
C ASN A 85 -7.34 7.27 -15.13
N VAL A 86 -6.79 6.55 -14.15
CA VAL A 86 -5.92 5.40 -14.40
C VAL A 86 -6.73 4.25 -14.98
N LYS A 87 -6.28 3.73 -16.14
CA LYS A 87 -6.69 2.41 -16.60
C LYS A 87 -6.08 1.35 -15.67
N GLY A 88 -6.85 0.88 -14.69
CA GLY A 88 -6.40 0.11 -13.52
C GLY A 88 -5.36 -0.99 -13.75
N LYS A 89 -5.33 -1.63 -14.94
CA LYS A 89 -4.34 -2.68 -15.24
C LYS A 89 -2.89 -2.16 -15.21
N ASN A 90 -2.62 -1.00 -15.79
CA ASN A 90 -1.25 -0.48 -15.88
C ASN A 90 -0.69 -0.02 -14.52
N LEU A 91 -1.55 0.45 -13.61
CA LEU A 91 -1.14 0.88 -12.27
C LEU A 91 -0.79 -0.31 -11.37
N PHE A 92 -1.62 -1.36 -11.36
CA PHE A 92 -1.33 -2.55 -10.58
C PHE A 92 -0.13 -3.33 -11.14
N ASP A 93 0.14 -3.27 -12.44
CA ASP A 93 1.35 -3.81 -13.05
C ASP A 93 2.59 -2.98 -12.64
N ALA A 94 2.50 -1.66 -12.65
CA ALA A 94 3.59 -0.80 -12.20
C ALA A 94 3.90 -0.97 -10.71
N ALA A 95 2.88 -1.11 -9.86
CA ALA A 95 3.06 -1.35 -8.42
C ALA A 95 3.76 -2.68 -8.14
N ASP A 96 3.42 -3.73 -8.90
CA ASP A 96 4.08 -5.03 -8.85
C ASP A 96 5.57 -4.92 -9.17
N VAL A 97 5.90 -4.25 -10.29
CA VAL A 97 7.29 -3.99 -10.70
C VAL A 97 8.06 -3.20 -9.64
N VAL A 98 7.44 -2.20 -9.02
CA VAL A 98 8.05 -1.43 -7.93
C VAL A 98 8.40 -2.36 -6.76
N VAL A 99 7.42 -3.12 -6.25
CA VAL A 99 7.63 -4.03 -5.12
C VAL A 99 8.70 -5.08 -5.41
N ASP A 100 8.72 -5.64 -6.63
CA ASP A 100 9.72 -6.61 -7.05
C ASP A 100 11.13 -6.02 -7.19
N THR A 101 11.23 -4.79 -7.69
CA THR A 101 12.50 -4.08 -7.80
C THR A 101 13.12 -3.88 -6.42
N PHE A 102 12.34 -3.39 -5.46
CA PHE A 102 12.80 -3.24 -4.08
C PHE A 102 13.06 -4.58 -3.40
N GLY A 103 12.24 -5.60 -3.68
CA GLY A 103 12.42 -6.96 -3.16
C GLY A 103 13.69 -7.66 -3.64
N THR A 104 14.13 -7.35 -4.86
CA THR A 104 15.41 -7.84 -5.41
C THR A 104 16.61 -7.28 -4.64
N ILE A 105 16.47 -6.06 -4.10
CA ILE A 105 17.52 -5.40 -3.30
C ILE A 105 17.46 -5.91 -1.85
N ASN A 106 16.27 -5.94 -1.26
CA ASN A 106 16.06 -6.40 0.11
C ASN A 106 14.67 -7.06 0.27
N PRO A 107 14.61 -8.38 0.54
CA PRO A 107 13.35 -9.09 0.80
C PRO A 107 12.51 -8.50 1.93
N ASP A 108 13.14 -7.95 2.97
CA ASP A 108 12.46 -7.33 4.10
C ASP A 108 11.74 -6.04 3.68
N VAL A 109 12.29 -5.30 2.71
CA VAL A 109 11.64 -4.10 2.14
C VAL A 109 10.41 -4.50 1.33
N LYS A 110 10.48 -5.57 0.52
CA LYS A 110 9.29 -6.10 -0.17
C LYS A 110 8.22 -6.54 0.83
N ALA A 111 8.60 -7.28 1.87
CA ALA A 111 7.65 -7.69 2.91
C ALA A 111 7.01 -6.48 3.60
N ALA A 112 7.79 -5.43 3.89
CA ALA A 112 7.27 -4.20 4.48
C ALA A 112 6.32 -3.44 3.54
N MET A 113 6.66 -3.33 2.25
CA MET A 113 5.81 -2.68 1.23
C MET A 113 4.47 -3.42 1.06
N VAL A 114 4.49 -4.74 0.96
CA VAL A 114 3.26 -5.55 0.85
C VAL A 114 2.39 -5.41 2.10
N SER A 115 3.02 -5.46 3.28
CA SER A 115 2.34 -5.28 4.57
C SER A 115 1.76 -3.87 4.71
N PHE A 116 2.45 -2.86 4.16
CA PHE A 116 1.98 -1.48 4.14
C PHE A 116 0.71 -1.37 3.31
N CYS A 117 0.71 -1.91 2.09
CA CYS A 117 -0.46 -1.95 1.22
C CYS A 117 -1.63 -2.66 1.90
N LEU A 118 -1.40 -3.82 2.52
CA LEU A 118 -2.46 -4.56 3.21
C LEU A 118 -3.03 -3.79 4.39
N CYS A 119 -2.18 -3.13 5.18
CA CYS A 119 -2.62 -2.31 6.29
C CYS A 119 -3.47 -1.13 5.82
N LEU A 120 -3.07 -0.49 4.72
CA LEU A 120 -3.81 0.62 4.13
C LEU A 120 -5.18 0.18 3.61
N CYS A 121 -5.24 -0.93 2.83
CA CYS A 121 -6.49 -1.55 2.37
C CYS A 121 -7.39 -2.09 3.50
N SER A 122 -6.92 -2.08 4.75
CA SER A 122 -7.73 -2.49 5.91
C SER A 122 -8.27 -1.31 6.70
N ALA A 123 -8.06 -0.07 6.24
CA ALA A 123 -8.40 1.15 6.99
C ALA A 123 -9.88 1.22 7.37
N ASP A 124 -10.78 0.71 6.53
CA ASP A 124 -12.23 0.64 6.75
C ASP A 124 -12.65 -0.62 7.56
N ASN A 125 -11.69 -1.37 8.09
CA ASN A 125 -11.83 -2.66 8.77
C ASN A 125 -12.25 -3.83 7.85
N LYS A 126 -12.12 -3.70 6.53
CA LYS A 126 -12.51 -4.78 5.62
C LYS A 126 -11.68 -4.81 4.33
N VAL A 127 -10.86 -5.86 4.18
CA VAL A 127 -10.14 -6.09 2.93
C VAL A 127 -11.04 -6.82 1.94
N THR A 128 -11.49 -6.11 0.90
CA THR A 128 -12.36 -6.61 -0.17
C THR A 128 -11.68 -7.69 -1.02
N LEU A 129 -12.47 -8.42 -1.81
CA LEU A 129 -11.93 -9.44 -2.73
C LEU A 129 -10.98 -8.86 -3.79
N LYS A 130 -11.18 -7.61 -4.21
CA LYS A 130 -10.31 -6.94 -5.18
C LYS A 130 -8.96 -6.59 -4.56
N GLU A 131 -8.96 -6.01 -3.36
CA GLU A 131 -7.74 -5.72 -2.61
C GLU A 131 -6.98 -7.00 -2.27
N ARG A 132 -7.68 -8.05 -1.84
CA ARG A 132 -7.05 -9.37 -1.63
C ARG A 132 -6.38 -9.89 -2.91
N ALA A 133 -6.98 -9.67 -4.08
CA ALA A 133 -6.38 -10.07 -5.35
C ALA A 133 -5.15 -9.22 -5.70
N PHE A 134 -5.21 -7.91 -5.44
CA PHE A 134 -4.08 -7.00 -5.58
C PHE A 134 -2.91 -7.37 -4.66
N ILE A 135 -3.13 -7.52 -3.36
CA ILE A 135 -2.07 -7.90 -2.41
C ILE A 135 -1.48 -9.28 -2.76
N LYS A 136 -2.31 -10.25 -3.15
CA LYS A 136 -1.83 -11.57 -3.63
C LYS A 136 -0.94 -11.46 -4.87
N LYS A 137 -1.16 -10.45 -5.70
CA LYS A 137 -0.30 -10.18 -6.86
C LYS A 137 1.07 -9.72 -6.39
N LEU A 138 1.14 -8.74 -5.50
CA LEU A 138 2.41 -8.22 -4.95
C LEU A 138 3.23 -9.28 -4.19
N ILE A 139 2.55 -10.28 -3.60
CA ILE A 139 3.21 -11.41 -2.93
C ILE A 139 3.85 -12.38 -3.94
N ARG A 140 3.31 -12.48 -5.16
CA ARG A 140 3.87 -13.37 -6.17
C ARG A 140 5.28 -12.89 -6.57
N GLN A 141 6.09 -13.88 -6.93
CA GLN A 141 7.39 -13.69 -7.57
C GLN A 141 7.21 -13.84 -9.08
#